data_AF-E2BI06-F1
#
_entry.id   AF-E2BI06-F1
#
_cell.length_a   1.000
_cell.length_b   1.000
_cell.length_c   1.000
_cell.angle_alpha   90.00
_cell.angle_beta   90.00
_cell.angle_gamma   90.00
#
_symmetry.space_group_name_H-M   'P 1'
#
loop_
_entity.id
_entity.type
_entity.pdbx_description
1 polymer ?
#
loop_
_entity_poly.entity_id
_entity_poly.type
_entity_poly.pdbx_seq_one_letter_code
_entity_poly.pdbx_strand_id
1 'polypeptide(L)'
;MTFMIDTGAAPNLIKRGTLTRNNEINLNDTLLLKGITAGSIPTLGSTTIKYMGFPIKLHVINDVNDDFPIAQEGILGSAFLK
;
A
#
# COMPACT_ATOMS: atom_id res chain seq x y z
N MET A 1 5.21 -10.59 6.02
CA MET A 1 4.95 -9.71 4.87
C MET A 1 4.98 -10.53 3.62
N THR A 2 3.80 -10.86 3.13
CA THR A 2 3.55 -11.38 1.80
C THR A 2 2.87 -10.29 0.98
N PHE A 3 3.23 -10.21 -0.31
CA PHE A 3 2.62 -9.27 -1.24
C PHE A 3 1.97 -10.02 -2.37
N MET A 4 0.79 -9.56 -2.79
CA MET A 4 0.23 -9.92 -4.10
C MET A 4 0.96 -9.13 -5.18
N ILE A 5 1.41 -9.79 -6.25
CA ILE A 5 1.92 -9.09 -7.43
C ILE A 5 0.73 -8.80 -8.35
N ASP A 6 0.48 -7.53 -8.63
CA ASP A 6 -0.63 -7.10 -9.48
C ASP A 6 -0.16 -6.02 -10.44
N THR A 7 0.17 -6.40 -11.68
CA THR A 7 0.61 -5.46 -12.72
C THR A 7 -0.52 -4.53 -13.19
N GLY A 8 -1.78 -4.84 -12.89
CA GLY A 8 -2.93 -3.96 -13.13
C GLY A 8 -3.01 -2.80 -12.13
N ALA A 9 -2.40 -2.95 -10.96
CA ALA A 9 -2.28 -1.87 -9.98
C ALA A 9 -1.12 -0.93 -10.34
N ALA A 10 -1.39 0.37 -10.38
CA ALA A 10 -0.33 1.36 -10.58
C ALA A 10 0.60 1.50 -9.35
N PRO A 11 0.09 1.77 -8.13
CA PRO A 11 0.93 1.95 -6.95
C PRO A 11 1.25 0.62 -6.24
N ASN A 12 2.31 0.64 -5.42
CA ASN A 12 2.51 -0.37 -4.38
C ASN A 12 1.71 0.03 -3.14
N LEU A 13 1.00 -0.92 -2.54
CA LEU A 13 0.09 -0.69 -1.42
C LEU A 13 0.46 -1.56 -0.23
N ILE A 14 0.24 -1.06 0.99
CA ILE A 14 0.37 -1.82 2.23
C ILE A 14 -0.76 -1.48 3.20
N LYS A 15 -1.26 -2.47 3.91
CA LYS A 15 -2.25 -2.29 4.97
C LYS A 15 -1.65 -1.59 6.19
N ARG A 16 -2.39 -0.65 6.79
CA ARG A 16 -1.96 0.07 7.99
C ARG A 16 -1.75 -0.90 9.17
N GLY A 17 -2.59 -1.93 9.27
CA GLY A 17 -2.49 -2.99 10.29
C GLY A 17 -1.19 -3.80 10.23
N THR A 18 -0.51 -3.82 9.08
CA THR A 18 0.79 -4.49 8.91
C THR A 18 1.96 -3.67 9.48
N LEU A 19 1.82 -2.35 9.57
CA LEU A 19 2.90 -1.45 9.96
C LEU A 19 3.06 -1.35 11.48
N THR A 20 4.30 -1.44 11.95
CA THR A 20 4.66 -1.22 13.36
C THR A 20 4.82 0.27 13.65
N ARG A 21 4.96 0.64 14.93
CA ARG A 21 5.22 2.05 15.33
C ARG A 21 6.54 2.62 14.79
N ASN A 22 7.47 1.77 14.36
CA ASN A 22 8.75 2.18 13.80
C ASN A 22 8.66 2.53 12.30
N ASN A 23 7.53 2.26 11.66
CA ASN A 23 7.29 2.63 10.28
C ASN A 23 6.68 4.04 10.24
N GLU A 24 7.51 5.04 9.95
CA GLU A 24 7.02 6.40 9.73
C GLU A 24 6.16 6.46 8.46
N ILE A 25 5.05 7.19 8.55
CA ILE A 25 4.14 7.45 7.43
C ILE A 25 4.25 8.93 7.09
N ASN A 26 4.69 9.22 5.88
CA ASN A 26 4.66 10.57 5.33
C ASN A 26 3.23 10.93 4.94
N LEU A 27 2.57 11.70 5.80
CA LEU A 27 1.17 12.13 5.61
C LEU A 27 0.99 13.16 4.48
N ASN A 28 2.08 13.77 4.00
CA ASN A 28 2.02 14.71 2.88
C ASN A 28 2.04 14.02 1.51
N ASP A 29 2.26 12.71 1.48
CA ASP A 29 2.42 11.92 0.26
C ASP A 29 1.28 10.91 0.13
N THR A 30 0.11 11.44 -0.19
CA THR A 30 -1.13 10.68 -0.34
C THR A 30 -1.46 10.47 -1.81
N LEU A 31 -2.10 9.34 -2.12
CA LEU A 31 -2.68 9.05 -3.42
C LEU A 31 -4.17 8.81 -3.28
N LEU A 32 -4.92 9.20 -4.32
CA LEU A 32 -6.32 8.89 -4.46
C LEU A 32 -6.47 7.64 -5.34
N LEU A 33 -6.89 6.53 -4.75
CA LEU A 33 -7.06 5.26 -5.43
C LEU A 33 -8.44 5.16 -6.09
N LYS A 34 -8.48 4.55 -7.27
CA LYS A 34 -9.69 4.28 -8.05
C LYS A 34 -9.70 2.83 -8.52
N GLY A 35 -10.88 2.28 -8.75
CA GLY A 35 -11.04 0.90 -9.26
C GLY A 35 -11.06 -0.19 -8.19
N ILE A 36 -10.97 0.17 -6.91
CA ILE A 36 -11.13 -0.75 -5.77
C ILE A 36 -12.57 -0.74 -5.27
N THR A 37 -13.19 0.43 -5.21
CA THR A 37 -14.61 0.62 -4.84
C THR A 37 -15.32 1.48 -5.88
N ALA A 38 -16.64 1.67 -5.73
CA ALA A 38 -17.43 2.58 -6.57
C ALA A 38 -16.99 4.05 -6.46
N GLY A 39 -16.19 4.39 -5.43
CA GLY A 39 -15.66 5.72 -5.19
C GLY A 39 -14.14 5.79 -5.35
N SER A 40 -13.59 6.91 -4.90
CA SER A 40 -12.15 7.09 -4.78
C SER A 40 -11.75 7.09 -3.31
N ILE A 41 -10.71 6.34 -2.95
CA ILE A 41 -10.27 6.19 -1.55
C ILE A 41 -8.88 6.82 -1.41
N PRO A 42 -8.68 7.81 -0.52
CA PRO A 42 -7.36 8.34 -0.25
C PRO A 42 -6.54 7.35 0.61
N THR A 43 -5.25 7.22 0.31
CA THR A 43 -4.29 6.55 1.19
C THR A 43 -3.97 7.43 2.40
N LEU A 44 -3.56 6.85 3.52
CA LEU A 44 -3.13 7.60 4.71
C LEU A 44 -1.83 8.39 4.49
N GLY A 45 -1.02 7.96 3.52
CA GLY A 45 0.29 8.53 3.21
C GLY A 45 1.17 7.49 2.53
N SER A 46 2.48 7.72 2.54
CA SER A 46 3.46 6.74 2.05
C SER A 46 4.45 6.34 3.13
N THR A 47 5.04 5.17 2.98
CA THR A 47 6.12 4.69 3.82
C THR A 47 7.15 3.95 2.98
N THR A 48 8.38 3.86 3.47
CA THR A 48 9.44 3.07 2.86
C THR A 48 9.78 1.91 3.79
N ILE A 49 9.71 0.68 3.28
CA ILE A 49 10.10 -0.52 4.03
C ILE A 49 11.20 -1.27 3.28
N LYS A 50 11.97 -2.09 3.98
CA LYS A 50 12.91 -3.04 3.36
C LYS A 50 12.18 -4.36 3.07
N TYR A 51 12.06 -4.71 1.80
CA TYR A 51 11.48 -5.97 1.35
C TYR A 51 12.47 -6.71 0.44
N MET A 52 12.75 -7.98 0.74
CA MET A 52 13.75 -8.80 0.02
C MET A 52 15.13 -8.11 -0.13
N GLY A 53 15.52 -7.28 0.85
CA GLY A 53 16.79 -6.56 0.82
C GLY A 53 16.73 -5.16 0.20
N PHE A 54 15.64 -4.80 -0.48
CA PHE A 54 15.50 -3.53 -1.21
C PHE A 54 14.52 -2.58 -0.51
N PRO A 55 14.82 -1.27 -0.46
CA PRO A 55 13.85 -0.27 -0.02
C PRO A 55 12.74 -0.13 -1.07
N ILE A 56 11.49 -0.30 -0.65
CA ILE A 56 10.32 -0.10 -1.50
C ILE A 56 9.43 0.99 -0.90
N LYS A 57 8.99 1.91 -1.75
CA LYS A 57 7.97 2.91 -1.39
C LYS A 57 6.59 2.29 -1.59
N LEU A 58 5.74 2.42 -0.57
CA LEU A 58 4.37 1.90 -0.53
C LEU A 58 3.42 3.00 -0.06
N HIS A 59 2.21 3.03 -0.61
CA HIS A 59 1.14 3.84 -0.07
C HIS A 59 0.30 3.04 0.94
N VAL A 60 -0.05 3.70 2.04
CA VAL A 60 -0.67 3.04 3.19
C VAL A 60 -2.19 3.11 3.08
N ILE A 61 -2.83 1.95 3.09
CA ILE A 61 -4.28 1.79 3.10
C ILE A 61 -4.79 1.72 4.52
N ASN A 62 -5.89 2.41 4.80
CA ASN A 62 -6.64 2.20 6.03
C ASN A 62 -7.50 0.94 5.88
N ASP A 63 -7.13 -0.15 6.54
CA ASP A 63 -7.76 -1.47 6.43
C ASP A 63 -8.70 -1.81 7.60
N VAL A 64 -9.01 -0.84 8.46
CA VAL A 64 -9.80 -1.05 9.69
C VAL A 64 -11.21 -1.59 9.42
N ASN A 65 -11.84 -1.24 8.30
CA ASN A 65 -13.21 -1.67 7.95
C ASN A 65 -13.25 -2.75 6.87
N ASP A 66 -12.15 -3.44 6.59
CA ASP A 66 -12.05 -4.41 5.48
C ASP A 66 -12.33 -3.81 4.09
N ASP A 67 -12.17 -2.48 3.94
CA ASP A 67 -12.32 -1.73 2.69
C ASP A 67 -11.26 -2.12 1.62
N PHE A 68 -10.32 -2.99 1.98
CA PHE A 68 -9.28 -3.52 1.12
C PHE A 68 -9.10 -5.04 1.35
N PRO A 69 -10.07 -5.85 0.89
CA PRO A 69 -10.24 -7.25 1.30
C PRO A 69 -9.33 -8.20 0.51
N ILE A 70 -8.02 -7.94 0.53
CA ILE A 70 -7.02 -8.89 0.04
C ILE A 70 -6.49 -9.75 1.18
N ALA A 71 -6.11 -10.99 0.92
CA ALA A 71 -5.55 -11.87 1.95
C ALA A 71 -4.12 -11.47 2.36
N GLN A 72 -3.35 -10.91 1.42
CA GLN A 72 -1.97 -10.47 1.65
C GLN A 72 -1.91 -9.15 2.42
N GLU A 73 -0.73 -8.84 2.94
CA GLU A 73 -0.49 -7.58 3.65
C GLU A 73 -0.43 -6.36 2.72
N GLY A 74 -0.24 -6.57 1.42
CA GLY A 74 -0.16 -5.50 0.44
C GLY A 74 -0.13 -5.97 -1.01
N ILE A 75 0.00 -5.00 -1.91
CA ILE A 75 0.13 -5.20 -3.36
C ILE A 75 1.45 -4.58 -3.83
N LEU A 76 2.21 -5.32 -4.65
CA LEU A 76 3.26 -4.74 -5.48
C LEU A 76 2.69 -4.52 -6.87
N GLY A 77 2.53 -3.25 -7.21
CA GLY A 77 2.01 -2.80 -8.49
C GLY A 77 3.11 -2.66 -9.55
N SER A 78 2.74 -2.12 -10.70
CA SER A 78 3.69 -1.78 -11.77
C SER A 78 4.79 -0.79 -11.33
N ALA A 79 4.54 0.02 -10.29
CA ALA A 79 5.57 0.88 -9.70
C ALA A 79 6.75 0.12 -9.09
N PHE A 80 6.59 -1.16 -8.73
CA PHE A 80 7.70 -2.00 -8.25
C PHE A 80 8.67 -2.44 -9.36
N LEU A 81 8.22 -2.42 -10.61
CA LEU A 81 9.00 -2.85 -11.78
C LEU A 81 9.85 -1.74 -12.41
N LYS A 82 9.82 -0.53 -11.84
CA LYS A 82 10.56 0.65 -12.29
C LYS A 82 11.69 0.96 -11.33
#